data_AF-A0A3D1SAM7-F1
#
_entry.id   AF-A0A3D1SAM7-F1
#
_cell.length_a   1.000
_cell.length_b   1.000
_cell.length_c   1.000
_cell.angle_alpha   90.00
_cell.angle_beta   90.00
_cell.angle_gamma   90.00
#
_symmetry.space_group_name_H-M   'P 1'
#
loop_
_entity.id
_entity.type
_entity.pdbx_description
1 polymer ?
#
loop_
_entity_poly.entity_id
_entity_poly.type
_entity_poly.pdbx_seq_one_letter_code
_entity_poly.pdbx_strand_id
1 'polypeptide(L)'
;MVYYYKKTENPTWKGGLFSLFLSFGLILILMYGIIPGFTKVGGWFELFFVNTLGMSYNTGVAVYLILLVASIVWALFESISDRGDIKRARIAFLLSIGLSGILFIGGSIWLWLVLIATAIYFVFSKNKLNIKFLNLSMSSLLVILIGFSAYAIIPIRSSANTPLDLNSPEDVFSLGSYLNREQYGQTPIIYGTTYASQIVRDNQGRAEISKEKKSYSRVLQTAENQKDRYVESKIPTYKYTNTMLFPRMHTHPSEPGYGNHIQGYEIWGGVTDRSKKPTLFD
;
A
#
# COMPACT_ATOMS: atom_id res chain seq x y z
N MET A 1 15.00 -17.95 -3.37
CA MET A 1 16.31 -18.36 -3.93
C MET A 1 17.17 -19.21 -2.98
N VAL A 2 17.64 -18.68 -1.83
CA VAL A 2 18.56 -19.42 -0.92
C VAL A 2 18.02 -20.78 -0.47
N TYR A 3 16.73 -20.84 -0.13
CA TYR A 3 16.07 -22.10 0.25
C TYR A 3 16.12 -23.17 -0.85
N TYR A 4 15.99 -22.79 -2.12
CA TYR A 4 16.00 -23.72 -3.25
C TYR A 4 17.37 -24.39 -3.40
N TYR A 5 18.45 -23.60 -3.38
CA TYR A 5 19.81 -24.14 -3.46
C TYR A 5 20.21 -24.97 -2.23
N LYS A 6 19.64 -24.68 -1.06
CA LYS A 6 19.90 -25.49 0.14
C LYS A 6 19.21 -26.86 0.11
N LYS A 7 18.05 -26.97 -0.54
CA LYS A 7 17.21 -28.17 -0.47
C LYS A 7 17.26 -29.05 -1.73
N THR A 8 17.73 -28.50 -2.85
CA THR A 8 17.79 -29.22 -4.11
C THR A 8 19.19 -29.78 -4.29
N GLU A 9 19.31 -31.11 -4.31
CA GLU A 9 20.60 -31.80 -4.48
C GLU A 9 21.24 -31.50 -5.85
N ASN A 10 20.41 -31.33 -6.90
CA ASN A 10 20.85 -31.00 -8.26
C ASN A 10 20.20 -29.69 -8.76
N PRO A 11 20.78 -28.52 -8.46
CA PRO A 11 20.23 -27.23 -8.86
C PRO A 11 20.27 -27.04 -10.38
N THR A 12 19.11 -26.81 -10.99
CA THR A 12 19.00 -26.46 -12.42
C THR A 12 18.87 -24.96 -12.63
N TRP A 13 19.31 -24.45 -13.80
CA TRP A 13 19.15 -23.03 -14.17
C TRP A 13 17.66 -22.61 -14.24
N LYS A 14 16.78 -23.50 -14.72
CA LYS A 14 15.33 -23.26 -14.77
C LYS A 14 14.73 -23.13 -13.37
N GLY A 15 15.10 -24.01 -12.43
CA GLY A 15 14.63 -23.92 -11.06
C GLY A 15 15.23 -22.74 -10.31
N GLY A 16 16.49 -22.37 -10.61
CA GLY A 16 17.11 -21.14 -10.14
C GLY A 16 16.31 -19.90 -10.57
N LEU A 17 16.00 -19.79 -11.86
CA LEU A 17 15.21 -18.70 -12.43
C LEU A 17 13.79 -18.64 -11.86
N PHE A 18 13.11 -19.78 -11.72
CA PHE A 18 11.80 -19.85 -11.07
C PHE A 18 11.86 -19.37 -9.61
N SER A 19 12.88 -19.81 -8.85
CA SER A 19 13.06 -19.40 -7.46
C SER A 19 13.37 -17.91 -7.30
N LEU A 20 13.97 -17.29 -8.32
CA LEU A 20 14.22 -15.86 -8.41
C LEU A 20 12.92 -15.10 -8.62
N PHE A 21 12.12 -15.49 -9.63
CA PHE A 21 10.81 -14.89 -9.87
C PHE A 21 9.87 -15.05 -8.68
N LEU A 22 9.89 -16.19 -8.00
CA LEU A 22 9.12 -16.40 -6.77
C LEU A 22 9.55 -15.44 -5.66
N SER A 23 10.86 -15.23 -5.49
CA SER A 23 11.39 -14.26 -4.51
C SER A 23 10.99 -12.82 -4.85
N PHE A 24 11.05 -12.41 -6.12
CA PHE A 24 10.53 -11.11 -6.56
C PHE A 24 9.03 -10.97 -6.32
N GLY A 25 8.24 -12.02 -6.60
CA GLY A 25 6.80 -12.04 -6.33
C GLY A 25 6.48 -11.80 -4.85
N LEU A 26 7.22 -12.44 -3.93
CA LEU A 26 7.05 -12.22 -2.49
C LEU A 26 7.36 -10.76 -2.08
N ILE A 27 8.37 -10.15 -2.70
CA ILE A 27 8.69 -8.73 -2.46
C ILE A 27 7.56 -7.82 -2.96
N LEU A 28 6.99 -8.10 -4.14
CA LEU A 28 5.87 -7.32 -4.65
C LEU A 28 4.63 -7.45 -3.75
N ILE A 29 4.36 -8.64 -3.23
CA ILE A 29 3.28 -8.87 -2.25
C ILE A 29 3.54 -8.06 -0.97
N LEU A 30 4.77 -8.00 -0.50
CA LEU A 30 5.13 -7.17 0.66
C LEU A 30 4.90 -5.69 0.38
N MET A 31 5.41 -5.18 -0.75
CA MET A 31 5.38 -3.75 -1.09
C MET A 31 4.00 -3.23 -1.45
N TYR A 32 3.23 -3.98 -2.25
CA TYR A 32 1.91 -3.54 -2.73
C TYR A 32 0.75 -4.14 -1.95
N GLY A 33 1.00 -5.17 -1.15
CA GLY A 33 0.00 -5.84 -0.33
C GLY A 33 0.09 -5.47 1.13
N ILE A 34 1.15 -5.90 1.80
CA ILE A 34 1.27 -5.81 3.26
C ILE A 34 1.43 -4.36 3.73
N ILE A 35 2.37 -3.60 3.15
CA ILE A 35 2.65 -2.22 3.60
C ILE A 35 1.41 -1.31 3.48
N PRO A 36 0.73 -1.21 2.31
CA PRO A 36 -0.50 -0.42 2.18
C PRO A 36 -1.68 -1.07 2.92
N GLY A 37 -1.66 -2.39 3.07
CA GLY A 37 -2.66 -3.16 3.80
C GLY A 37 -2.76 -2.73 5.26
N PHE A 38 -1.62 -2.57 5.94
CA PHE A 38 -1.57 -2.11 7.33
C PHE A 38 -2.24 -0.75 7.51
N THR A 39 -1.90 0.23 6.66
CA THR A 39 -2.48 1.58 6.76
C THR A 39 -3.97 1.58 6.41
N LYS A 40 -4.40 0.71 5.49
CA LYS A 40 -5.80 0.61 5.07
C LYS A 40 -6.70 0.01 6.16
N VAL A 41 -6.30 -1.13 6.73
CA VAL A 41 -7.07 -1.77 7.82
C VAL A 41 -7.00 -0.92 9.09
N GLY A 42 -5.82 -0.37 9.41
CA GLY A 42 -5.67 0.59 10.51
C GLY A 42 -6.58 1.81 10.34
N GLY A 43 -6.70 2.34 9.13
CA GLY A 43 -7.64 3.42 8.80
C GLY A 43 -9.11 3.06 9.04
N TRP A 44 -9.53 1.82 8.78
CA TRP A 44 -10.90 1.38 9.09
C TRP A 44 -11.18 1.34 10.59
N PHE A 45 -10.23 0.83 11.38
CA PHE A 45 -10.33 0.87 12.84
C PHE A 45 -10.34 2.31 13.34
N GLU A 46 -9.48 3.16 12.80
CA GLU A 46 -9.44 4.58 13.16
C GLU A 46 -10.77 5.28 12.91
N LEU A 47 -11.38 5.09 11.73
CA LEU A 47 -12.70 5.67 11.43
C LEU A 47 -13.79 5.12 12.35
N PHE A 48 -13.78 3.83 12.64
CA PHE A 48 -14.78 3.23 13.52
C PHE A 48 -14.68 3.80 14.94
N PHE A 49 -13.47 3.86 15.52
CA PHE A 49 -13.27 4.34 16.88
C PHE A 49 -13.50 5.85 17.01
N VAL A 50 -13.01 6.64 16.05
CA VAL A 50 -13.12 8.11 16.13
C VAL A 50 -14.48 8.59 15.63
N ASN A 51 -14.90 8.22 14.42
CA ASN A 51 -16.14 8.77 13.86
C ASN A 51 -17.41 8.11 14.41
N THR A 52 -17.36 6.82 14.78
CA THR A 52 -18.55 6.12 15.30
C THR A 52 -18.61 6.14 16.82
N LEU A 53 -17.51 5.82 17.51
CA LEU A 53 -17.48 5.78 18.98
C LEU A 53 -17.12 7.14 19.62
N GLY A 54 -16.62 8.11 18.84
CA GLY A 54 -16.30 9.44 19.33
C GLY A 54 -15.06 9.48 20.23
N MET A 55 -14.15 8.51 20.09
CA MET A 55 -12.86 8.50 20.79
C MET A 55 -11.87 9.47 20.15
N SER A 56 -10.79 9.78 20.88
CA SER A 56 -9.73 10.65 20.39
C SER A 56 -8.96 10.05 19.22
N TYR A 57 -8.34 10.91 18.41
CA TYR A 57 -7.46 10.50 17.31
C TYR A 57 -6.40 9.45 17.73
N ASN A 58 -6.03 8.60 16.77
CA ASN A 58 -5.10 7.47 16.84
C ASN A 58 -5.52 6.29 17.72
N THR A 59 -6.66 6.39 18.42
CA THR A 59 -7.12 5.31 19.32
C THR A 59 -7.47 4.04 18.55
N GLY A 60 -8.12 4.17 17.39
CA GLY A 60 -8.47 3.01 16.58
C GLY A 60 -7.24 2.31 16.01
N VAL A 61 -6.24 3.09 15.57
CA VAL A 61 -4.95 2.54 15.12
C VAL A 61 -4.25 1.79 16.25
N ALA A 62 -4.24 2.33 17.47
CA ALA A 62 -3.61 1.67 18.62
C ALA A 62 -4.27 0.32 18.94
N VAL A 63 -5.61 0.28 18.98
CA VAL A 63 -6.36 -0.98 19.18
C VAL A 63 -6.07 -1.97 18.06
N TYR A 64 -6.05 -1.51 16.82
CA TYR A 64 -5.71 -2.33 15.66
C TYR A 64 -4.32 -2.97 15.77
N LEU A 65 -3.29 -2.20 16.15
CA LEU A 65 -1.93 -2.71 16.31
C LEU A 65 -1.85 -3.76 17.43
N ILE A 66 -2.54 -3.54 18.55
CA ILE A 66 -2.61 -4.51 19.64
C ILE A 66 -3.26 -5.82 19.16
N LEU A 67 -4.39 -5.74 18.45
CA LEU A 67 -5.07 -6.92 17.92
C LEU A 67 -4.21 -7.67 16.89
N LEU A 68 -3.50 -6.95 16.03
CA LEU A 68 -2.59 -7.54 15.06
C LEU A 68 -1.47 -8.31 15.76
N VAL A 69 -0.77 -7.69 16.72
CA VAL A 69 0.30 -8.35 17.49
C VAL A 69 -0.25 -9.54 18.26
N ALA A 70 -1.38 -9.37 18.96
CA ALA A 70 -2.03 -10.44 19.71
C ALA A 70 -2.38 -11.63 18.81
N SER A 71 -2.86 -11.39 17.60
CA SER A 71 -3.18 -12.46 16.64
C SER A 71 -1.95 -13.25 16.18
N ILE A 72 -0.84 -12.56 15.92
CA ILE A 72 0.42 -13.18 15.50
C ILE A 72 1.00 -13.99 16.65
N VAL A 73 1.03 -13.41 17.86
CA VAL A 73 1.52 -14.10 19.06
C VAL A 73 0.66 -15.32 19.38
N TRP A 74 -0.67 -15.20 19.28
CA TRP A 74 -1.57 -16.34 19.48
C TRP A 74 -1.33 -17.45 18.46
N ALA A 75 -1.16 -17.12 17.17
CA ALA A 75 -0.84 -18.09 16.14
C ALA A 75 0.51 -18.80 16.38
N LEU A 76 1.52 -18.07 16.83
CA LEU A 76 2.83 -18.63 17.17
C LEU A 76 2.78 -19.51 18.42
N PHE A 77 2.08 -19.08 19.47
CA PHE A 77 1.92 -19.85 20.70
C PHE A 77 1.23 -21.19 20.43
N GLU A 78 0.11 -21.19 19.71
CA GLU A 78 -0.59 -22.41 19.32
C GLU A 78 0.24 -23.30 18.37
N SER A 79 1.17 -22.71 17.61
CA SER A 79 2.05 -23.47 16.72
C SER A 79 3.22 -24.13 17.42
N ILE A 80 3.62 -23.66 18.60
CA ILE A 80 4.79 -24.15 19.36
C ILE A 80 4.37 -25.01 20.55
N SER A 81 3.22 -24.73 21.16
CA SER A 81 2.74 -25.42 22.35
C SER A 81 2.43 -26.90 22.09
N ASP A 82 2.84 -27.78 23.00
CA ASP A 82 2.52 -29.21 22.98
C ASP A 82 1.01 -29.50 23.08
N ARG A 83 0.24 -28.55 23.64
CA ARG A 83 -1.24 -28.60 23.72
C ARG A 83 -1.92 -27.78 22.61
N GLY A 84 -1.16 -27.28 21.67
CA GLY A 84 -1.65 -26.41 20.60
C GLY A 84 -2.63 -27.15 19.69
N ASP A 85 -3.75 -26.50 19.36
CA ASP A 85 -4.71 -27.04 18.38
C ASP A 85 -4.44 -26.41 17.01
N ILE A 86 -4.20 -27.26 16.01
CA ILE A 86 -3.99 -26.83 14.63
C ILE A 86 -5.15 -26.01 14.08
N LYS A 87 -6.39 -26.26 14.54
CA LYS A 87 -7.56 -25.48 14.12
C LYS A 87 -7.49 -24.05 14.66
N ARG A 88 -7.09 -23.88 15.92
CA ARG A 88 -6.92 -22.55 16.55
C ARG A 88 -5.78 -21.78 15.90
N ALA A 89 -4.64 -22.45 15.67
CA ALA A 89 -3.52 -21.87 14.94
C ALA A 89 -3.93 -21.39 13.54
N ARG A 90 -4.74 -22.17 12.81
CA ARG A 90 -5.28 -21.79 11.49
C ARG A 90 -6.22 -20.58 11.55
N ILE A 91 -7.07 -20.50 12.57
CA ILE A 91 -7.96 -19.34 12.77
C ILE A 91 -7.14 -18.10 13.08
N ALA A 92 -6.18 -18.19 14.02
CA ALA A 92 -5.31 -17.08 14.36
C ALA A 92 -4.46 -16.62 13.16
N PHE A 93 -3.98 -17.57 12.34
CA PHE A 93 -3.28 -17.29 11.08
C PHE A 93 -4.16 -16.58 10.05
N LEU A 94 -5.42 -16.99 9.88
CA LEU A 94 -6.35 -16.27 9.01
C LEU A 94 -6.63 -14.86 9.51
N LEU A 95 -6.78 -14.70 10.82
CA LEU A 95 -7.03 -13.42 11.44
C LEU A 95 -5.83 -12.48 11.29
N SER A 96 -4.60 -12.96 11.48
CA SER A 96 -3.39 -12.16 11.27
C SER A 96 -3.18 -11.78 9.79
N ILE A 97 -3.48 -12.69 8.86
CA ILE A 97 -3.50 -12.38 7.42
C ILE A 97 -4.54 -11.32 7.11
N GLY A 98 -5.76 -11.44 7.63
CA GLY A 98 -6.81 -10.43 7.46
C GLY A 98 -6.39 -9.06 8.02
N LEU A 99 -5.87 -9.03 9.25
CA LEU A 99 -5.41 -7.80 9.89
C LEU A 99 -4.20 -7.19 9.18
N SER A 100 -3.31 -7.98 8.57
CA SER A 100 -2.19 -7.46 7.76
C SER A 100 -2.65 -6.68 6.51
N GLY A 101 -3.92 -6.81 6.12
CA GLY A 101 -4.49 -6.09 4.98
C GLY A 101 -4.18 -6.69 3.62
N ILE A 102 -3.39 -7.77 3.55
CA ILE A 102 -3.05 -8.47 2.30
C ILE A 102 -4.28 -9.03 1.56
N LEU A 103 -5.39 -9.28 2.25
CA LEU A 103 -6.64 -9.72 1.63
C LEU A 103 -7.45 -8.57 1.02
N PHE A 104 -7.12 -7.34 1.38
CA PHE A 104 -7.85 -6.14 0.98
C PHE A 104 -7.06 -5.30 -0.04
N ILE A 105 -6.30 -5.96 -0.92
CA ILE A 105 -5.57 -5.29 -1.99
C ILE A 105 -6.56 -4.70 -3.01
N GLY A 106 -6.29 -3.48 -3.48
CA GLY A 106 -7.13 -2.78 -4.45
C GLY A 106 -8.44 -2.23 -3.88
N GLY A 107 -9.27 -1.66 -4.76
CA GLY A 107 -10.56 -1.04 -4.41
C GLY A 107 -11.79 -1.88 -4.74
N SER A 108 -11.63 -3.05 -5.35
CA SER A 108 -12.75 -3.91 -5.77
C SER A 108 -13.16 -4.87 -4.68
N ILE A 109 -14.43 -4.81 -4.27
CA ILE A 109 -15.03 -5.73 -3.27
C ILE A 109 -14.98 -7.18 -3.75
N TRP A 110 -15.22 -7.41 -5.06
CA TRP A 110 -15.13 -8.75 -5.65
C TRP A 110 -13.74 -9.38 -5.49
N LEU A 111 -12.69 -8.56 -5.66
CA LEU A 111 -11.32 -9.02 -5.46
C LEU A 111 -11.10 -9.45 -4.01
N TRP A 112 -11.61 -8.69 -3.04
CA TRP A 112 -11.49 -9.04 -1.62
C TRP A 112 -12.21 -10.35 -1.31
N LEU A 113 -13.42 -10.54 -1.81
CA LEU A 113 -14.17 -11.79 -1.62
C LEU A 113 -13.42 -13.00 -2.18
N VAL A 114 -12.86 -12.88 -3.38
CA VAL A 114 -12.05 -13.94 -4.00
C VAL A 114 -10.79 -14.23 -3.18
N LEU A 115 -10.07 -13.20 -2.73
CA LEU A 115 -8.87 -13.37 -1.91
C LEU A 115 -9.18 -14.00 -0.55
N ILE A 116 -10.26 -13.58 0.12
CA ILE A 116 -10.71 -14.15 1.38
C ILE A 116 -11.12 -15.61 1.20
N ALA A 117 -11.94 -15.92 0.18
CA ALA A 117 -12.35 -17.30 -0.10
C ALA A 117 -11.14 -18.19 -0.41
N THR A 118 -10.18 -17.68 -1.19
CA THR A 118 -8.93 -18.38 -1.51
C THR A 118 -8.09 -18.61 -0.27
N ALA A 119 -7.96 -17.61 0.61
CA ALA A 119 -7.22 -17.72 1.85
C ALA A 119 -7.87 -18.73 2.81
N ILE A 120 -9.19 -18.68 2.99
CA ILE A 120 -9.94 -19.64 3.81
C ILE A 120 -9.76 -21.06 3.26
N TYR A 121 -9.96 -21.24 1.96
CA TYR A 121 -9.77 -22.53 1.31
C TYR A 121 -8.34 -23.05 1.51
N PHE A 122 -7.33 -22.20 1.25
CA PHE A 122 -5.93 -22.56 1.42
C PHE A 122 -5.60 -22.94 2.86
N VAL A 123 -6.14 -22.21 3.83
CA VAL A 123 -5.84 -22.40 5.26
C VAL A 123 -6.48 -23.65 5.83
N PHE A 124 -7.72 -23.94 5.45
CA PHE A 124 -8.44 -25.11 5.95
C PHE A 124 -8.24 -26.37 5.10
N SER A 125 -7.66 -26.26 3.90
CA SER A 125 -7.33 -27.42 3.06
C SER A 125 -6.36 -28.35 3.78
N LYS A 126 -6.84 -29.57 4.10
CA LYS A 126 -6.18 -30.54 4.99
C LYS A 126 -4.76 -30.92 4.57
N ASN A 127 -4.41 -30.83 3.28
CA ASN A 127 -3.16 -31.37 2.75
C ASN A 127 -2.09 -30.31 2.43
N LYS A 128 -2.37 -29.01 2.60
CA LYS A 128 -1.47 -27.95 2.11
C LYS A 128 -0.73 -27.18 3.20
N LEU A 129 -1.25 -27.13 4.43
CA LEU A 129 -0.62 -26.38 5.52
C LEU A 129 -0.11 -27.28 6.65
N ASN A 130 1.21 -27.48 6.66
CA ASN A 130 1.96 -28.02 7.78
C ASN A 130 2.12 -26.94 8.86
N ILE A 131 2.07 -27.32 10.15
CA ILE A 131 2.31 -26.42 11.29
C ILE A 131 3.65 -25.68 11.17
N LYS A 132 4.68 -26.34 10.62
CA LYS A 132 5.99 -25.72 10.35
C LYS A 132 5.91 -24.55 9.37
N PHE A 133 5.05 -24.64 8.36
CA PHE A 133 4.85 -23.58 7.38
C PHE A 133 4.08 -22.40 7.99
N LEU A 134 3.08 -22.69 8.82
CA LEU A 134 2.32 -21.67 9.54
C LEU A 134 3.24 -20.89 10.48
N ASN A 135 4.05 -21.59 11.27
CA ASN A 135 5.04 -20.98 12.15
C ASN A 135 6.02 -20.10 11.37
N LEU A 136 6.61 -20.62 10.29
CA LEU A 136 7.55 -19.88 9.45
C LEU A 136 6.92 -18.58 8.91
N SER A 137 5.68 -18.67 8.43
CA SER A 137 4.96 -17.53 7.85
C SER A 137 4.56 -16.51 8.91
N MET A 138 4.19 -16.94 10.12
CA MET A 138 3.89 -16.03 11.24
C MET A 138 5.15 -15.38 11.79
N SER A 139 6.26 -16.12 11.86
CA SER A 139 7.55 -15.61 12.29
C SER A 139 8.09 -14.57 11.30
N SER A 140 7.96 -14.82 10.00
CA SER A 140 8.34 -13.83 8.99
C SER A 140 7.46 -12.58 9.07
N LEU A 141 6.15 -12.73 9.26
CA LEU A 141 5.23 -11.60 9.46
C LEU A 141 5.58 -10.79 10.72
N LEU A 142 5.93 -11.45 11.83
CA LEU A 142 6.38 -10.81 13.06
C LEU A 142 7.65 -9.97 12.84
N VAL A 143 8.65 -10.55 12.16
CA VAL A 143 9.90 -9.83 11.85
C VAL A 143 9.63 -8.62 10.94
N ILE A 144 8.74 -8.77 9.95
CA ILE A 144 8.30 -7.65 9.10
C ILE A 144 7.65 -6.55 9.97
N LEU A 145 6.78 -6.92 10.91
CA LEU A 145 6.11 -5.97 11.79
C LEU A 145 7.10 -5.23 12.72
N ILE A 146 8.09 -5.94 13.26
CA ILE A 146 9.18 -5.34 14.05
C ILE A 146 9.98 -4.36 13.19
N GLY A 147 10.26 -4.69 11.92
CA GLY A 147 10.88 -3.75 10.99
C GLY A 147 9.99 -2.53 10.74
N PHE A 148 8.69 -2.75 10.56
CA PHE A 148 7.73 -1.68 10.27
C PHE A 148 7.50 -0.75 11.47
N SER A 149 7.66 -1.23 12.72
CA SER A 149 7.53 -0.37 13.90
C SER A 149 8.56 0.75 13.94
N ALA A 150 9.69 0.63 13.23
CA ALA A 150 10.63 1.73 13.06
C ALA A 150 9.98 2.95 12.37
N TYR A 151 8.98 2.75 11.51
CA TYR A 151 8.23 3.87 10.89
C TYR A 151 7.31 4.60 11.86
N ALA A 152 6.98 4.02 13.03
CA ALA A 152 6.13 4.68 14.02
C ALA A 152 6.77 5.96 14.60
N ILE A 153 8.09 6.11 14.50
CA ILE A 153 8.77 7.35 14.90
C ILE A 153 8.31 8.56 14.07
N ILE A 154 7.90 8.34 12.82
CA ILE A 154 7.47 9.39 11.88
C ILE A 154 6.21 10.10 12.40
N PRO A 155 5.08 9.41 12.65
CA PRO A 155 3.89 10.05 13.18
C PRO A 155 4.06 10.57 14.60
N ILE A 156 4.88 9.91 15.45
CA ILE A 156 5.17 10.41 16.81
C ILE A 156 5.89 11.76 16.74
N ARG A 157 6.90 11.87 15.86
CA ARG A 157 7.65 13.11 15.67
C ARG A 157 6.77 14.20 15.04
N SER A 158 5.98 13.88 14.03
CA SER A 158 5.08 14.83 13.38
C SER A 158 4.03 15.34 14.37
N SER A 159 3.44 14.47 15.20
CA SER A 159 2.47 14.85 16.24
C SER A 159 3.05 15.77 17.32
N ALA A 160 4.37 15.78 17.51
CA ALA A 160 5.05 16.72 18.41
C ALA A 160 5.24 18.13 17.79
N ASN A 161 4.74 18.36 16.57
CA ASN A 161 4.80 19.63 15.84
C ASN A 161 6.22 20.20 15.76
N THR A 162 7.18 19.37 15.34
CA THR A 162 8.57 19.83 15.22
C THR A 162 8.70 20.94 14.16
N PRO A 163 9.62 21.92 14.29
CA PRO A 163 9.75 23.04 13.36
C PRO A 163 9.94 22.63 11.88
N LEU A 164 10.46 21.42 11.64
CA LEU A 164 10.53 20.80 10.32
C LEU A 164 9.62 19.56 10.30
N ASP A 165 8.39 19.74 9.79
CA ASP A 165 7.39 18.69 9.62
C ASP A 165 6.79 18.72 8.21
N LEU A 166 7.35 17.92 7.30
CA LEU A 166 6.96 17.91 5.89
C LEU A 166 5.84 16.89 5.65
N ASN A 167 4.73 17.36 5.07
CA ASN A 167 3.50 16.59 4.79
C ASN A 167 2.73 16.13 6.05
N SER A 168 3.18 16.54 7.24
CA SER A 168 2.55 16.29 8.54
C SER A 168 1.85 14.93 8.68
N PRO A 169 2.62 13.82 8.61
CA PRO A 169 2.07 12.47 8.71
C PRO A 169 1.69 12.12 10.16
N GLU A 170 0.76 12.85 10.75
CA GLU A 170 0.37 12.69 12.16
C GLU A 170 -0.63 11.54 12.39
N ASP A 171 -1.29 11.07 11.33
CA ASP A 171 -2.37 10.09 11.36
C ASP A 171 -2.14 8.94 10.38
N VAL A 172 -2.94 7.87 10.48
CA VAL A 172 -2.75 6.68 9.64
C VAL A 172 -3.00 6.93 8.14
N PHE A 173 -3.83 7.92 7.78
CA PHE A 173 -4.12 8.25 6.37
C PHE A 173 -3.01 9.10 5.76
N SER A 174 -2.54 10.11 6.49
CA SER A 174 -1.37 10.91 6.08
C SER A 174 -0.09 10.07 6.09
N LEU A 175 0.09 9.17 7.05
CA LEU A 175 1.17 8.18 7.06
C LEU A 175 1.09 7.23 5.86
N GLY A 176 -0.10 6.75 5.50
CA GLY A 176 -0.28 5.94 4.30
C GLY A 176 0.12 6.68 3.02
N SER A 177 -0.25 7.95 2.92
CA SER A 177 0.12 8.81 1.78
C SER A 177 1.63 9.10 1.75
N TYR A 178 2.25 9.25 2.92
CA TYR A 178 3.69 9.42 3.09
C TYR A 178 4.45 8.16 2.64
N LEU A 179 4.07 6.98 3.13
CA LEU A 179 4.71 5.70 2.81
C LEU A 179 4.54 5.33 1.33
N ASN A 180 3.39 5.65 0.73
CA ASN A 180 3.14 5.46 -0.69
C ASN A 180 3.84 6.51 -1.57
N ARG A 181 4.53 7.49 -0.98
CA ARG A 181 5.26 8.56 -1.69
C ARG A 181 4.37 9.38 -2.62
N GLU A 182 3.10 9.57 -2.25
CA GLU A 182 2.11 10.23 -3.12
C GLU A 182 2.41 11.72 -3.38
N GLN A 183 3.09 12.34 -2.41
CA GLN A 183 3.64 13.70 -2.49
C GLN A 183 4.64 13.92 -3.65
N TYR A 184 5.26 12.87 -4.18
CA TYR A 184 6.19 12.99 -5.31
C TYR A 184 5.51 12.91 -6.69
N GLY A 185 4.18 12.77 -6.73
CA GLY A 185 3.46 12.58 -7.98
C GLY A 185 3.57 11.16 -8.53
N GLN A 186 3.20 10.99 -9.80
CA GLN A 186 3.19 9.69 -10.47
C GLN A 186 4.38 9.58 -11.42
N THR A 187 5.21 8.56 -11.23
CA THR A 187 6.29 8.20 -12.16
C THR A 187 5.88 6.96 -12.98
N PRO A 188 5.29 7.15 -14.17
CA PRO A 188 4.82 6.03 -14.98
C PRO A 188 5.99 5.22 -15.55
N ILE A 189 6.18 4.00 -15.04
CA ILE A 189 7.27 3.12 -15.50
C ILE A 189 6.86 2.37 -16.78
N ILE A 190 5.72 1.69 -16.76
CA ILE A 190 5.29 0.81 -17.87
C ILE A 190 4.37 1.54 -18.84
N TYR A 191 3.44 2.35 -18.33
CA TYR A 191 2.48 3.09 -19.14
C TYR A 191 2.08 4.38 -18.43
N GLY A 192 2.06 5.49 -19.16
CA GLY A 192 1.54 6.73 -18.62
C GLY A 192 1.77 7.94 -19.51
N THR A 193 1.75 9.11 -18.86
CA THR A 193 1.79 10.41 -19.52
C THR A 193 3.17 10.73 -20.07
N THR A 194 3.18 11.56 -21.11
CA THR A 194 4.39 12.13 -21.71
C THR A 194 4.41 13.63 -21.49
N TYR A 195 5.47 14.33 -21.89
CA TYR A 195 5.50 15.79 -21.89
C TYR A 195 4.37 16.42 -22.74
N ALA A 196 3.88 15.71 -23.75
CA ALA A 196 2.81 16.14 -24.66
C ALA A 196 1.41 15.79 -24.15
N SER A 197 1.29 15.20 -22.95
CA SER A 197 0.02 14.80 -22.37
C SER A 197 -0.76 16.00 -21.84
N GLN A 198 -2.01 16.13 -22.27
CA GLN A 198 -2.95 17.12 -21.74
C GLN A 198 -4.16 16.43 -21.13
N ILE A 199 -4.83 17.11 -20.20
CA ILE A 199 -6.06 16.59 -19.59
C ILE A 199 -7.14 16.50 -20.66
N VAL A 200 -7.75 15.31 -20.82
CA VAL A 200 -8.89 15.12 -21.71
C VAL A 200 -10.05 15.93 -21.16
N ARG A 201 -10.66 16.75 -22.02
CA ARG A 201 -11.84 17.55 -21.68
C ARG A 201 -13.05 17.02 -22.44
N ASP A 202 -14.20 17.03 -21.78
CA ASP A 202 -15.49 16.69 -22.38
C ASP A 202 -15.96 17.78 -23.36
N ASN A 203 -17.10 17.52 -24.04
CA ASN A 203 -17.71 18.48 -24.98
C ASN A 203 -18.14 19.81 -24.32
N GLN A 204 -18.13 19.89 -22.99
CA GLN A 204 -18.45 21.08 -22.19
C GLN A 204 -17.18 21.73 -21.60
N GLY A 205 -15.99 21.27 -21.97
CA GLY A 205 -14.71 21.80 -21.51
C GLY A 205 -14.26 21.34 -20.13
N ARG A 206 -14.99 20.42 -19.47
CA ARG A 206 -14.66 19.90 -18.13
C ARG A 206 -13.67 18.76 -18.22
N ALA A 207 -12.76 18.66 -17.26
CA ALA A 207 -11.77 17.58 -17.21
C ALA A 207 -12.43 16.22 -16.94
N GLU A 208 -12.12 15.21 -17.77
CA GLU A 208 -12.62 13.84 -17.59
C GLU A 208 -11.88 13.17 -16.42
N ILE A 209 -12.62 12.74 -15.40
CA ILE A 209 -12.08 12.04 -14.24
C ILE A 209 -11.93 10.56 -14.57
N SER A 210 -10.71 10.04 -14.44
CA SER A 210 -10.38 8.63 -14.65
C SER A 210 -10.65 7.80 -13.39
N LYS A 211 -10.19 8.28 -12.22
CA LYS A 211 -10.35 7.59 -10.93
C LYS A 211 -10.48 8.60 -9.79
N GLU A 212 -11.28 8.28 -8.79
CA GLU A 212 -11.33 9.03 -7.54
C GLU A 212 -10.70 8.21 -6.42
N LYS A 213 -9.76 8.82 -5.69
CA LYS A 213 -9.22 8.23 -4.46
C LYS A 213 -9.87 8.92 -3.26
N LYS A 214 -10.41 8.13 -2.34
CA LYS A 214 -10.83 8.61 -1.01
C LYS A 214 -9.61 8.89 -0.16
N SER A 215 -9.56 10.08 0.42
CA SER A 215 -8.60 10.49 1.44
C SER A 215 -9.36 10.95 2.67
N TYR A 216 -8.76 10.77 3.85
CA TYR A 216 -9.35 11.20 5.11
C TYR A 216 -8.38 12.17 5.77
N SER A 217 -8.92 13.28 6.28
CA SER A 217 -8.14 14.30 6.99
C SER A 217 -8.80 14.65 8.32
N ARG A 218 -7.98 14.94 9.32
CA ARG A 218 -8.45 15.42 10.63
C ARG A 218 -9.13 16.78 10.48
N VAL A 219 -10.18 17.00 11.28
CA VAL A 219 -10.76 18.34 11.45
C VAL A 219 -10.16 18.94 12.71
N LEU A 220 -9.51 20.10 12.57
CA LEU A 220 -9.05 20.88 13.71
C LEU A 220 -10.27 21.39 14.49
N GLN A 221 -10.30 21.10 15.79
CA GLN A 221 -11.38 21.55 16.66
C GLN A 221 -11.39 23.08 16.68
N THR A 222 -12.45 23.69 16.14
CA THR A 222 -12.62 25.15 16.14
C THR A 222 -13.50 25.61 17.32
N ALA A 223 -14.21 24.69 17.97
CA ALA A 223 -15.08 24.95 19.11
C ALA A 223 -14.83 23.93 20.24
N GLU A 224 -14.94 24.39 21.48
CA GLU A 224 -14.57 23.70 22.73
C GLU A 224 -15.35 22.39 23.00
N ASN A 225 -16.45 22.14 22.28
CA ASN A 225 -17.30 20.95 22.44
C ASN A 225 -17.39 20.07 21.18
N GLN A 226 -16.45 20.25 20.23
CA GLN A 226 -16.43 19.45 19.01
C GLN A 226 -15.58 18.19 19.22
N LYS A 227 -16.22 17.01 19.11
CA LYS A 227 -15.50 15.73 19.13
C LYS A 227 -14.59 15.58 17.92
N ASP A 228 -13.48 14.86 18.11
CA ASP A 228 -12.57 14.45 17.05
C ASP A 228 -13.31 13.70 15.94
N ARG A 229 -13.01 14.04 14.68
CA ARG A 229 -13.60 13.38 13.51
C ARG A 229 -12.72 13.53 12.28
N TYR A 230 -12.74 12.50 11.44
CA TYR A 230 -12.17 12.54 10.11
C TYR A 230 -13.23 12.90 9.07
N VAL A 231 -12.85 13.74 8.11
CA VAL A 231 -13.69 14.09 6.94
C VAL A 231 -13.15 13.40 5.71
N GLU A 232 -14.05 12.82 4.92
CA GLU A 232 -13.73 12.23 3.62
C GLU A 232 -13.55 13.35 2.57
N SER A 233 -12.39 13.34 1.92
CA SER A 233 -12.07 14.15 0.75
C SER A 233 -11.84 13.24 -0.44
N LYS A 234 -12.27 13.66 -1.63
CA LYS A 234 -12.05 12.91 -2.87
C LYS A 234 -10.99 13.59 -3.71
N ILE A 235 -9.92 12.87 -4.03
CA ILE A 235 -8.84 13.34 -4.89
C ILE A 235 -9.07 12.75 -6.29
N PRO A 236 -9.52 13.55 -7.26
CA PRO A 236 -9.73 13.08 -8.62
C PRO A 236 -8.39 12.93 -9.34
N THR A 237 -8.23 11.81 -10.05
CA THR A 237 -7.19 11.58 -11.04
C THR A 237 -7.80 11.74 -12.41
N TYR A 238 -7.28 12.66 -13.20
CA TYR A 238 -7.79 12.96 -14.54
C TYR A 238 -7.25 12.02 -15.61
N LYS A 239 -7.99 11.92 -16.71
CA LYS A 239 -7.57 11.20 -17.91
C LYS A 239 -6.70 12.11 -18.77
N TYR A 240 -5.66 11.54 -19.37
CA TYR A 240 -4.68 12.29 -20.16
C TYR A 240 -4.61 11.77 -21.60
N THR A 241 -4.42 12.69 -22.54
CA THR A 241 -4.07 12.41 -23.94
C THR A 241 -2.60 11.99 -24.06
N ASN A 242 -2.20 11.48 -25.24
CA ASN A 242 -0.80 11.21 -25.58
C ASN A 242 -0.05 10.30 -24.57
N THR A 243 -0.76 9.36 -23.94
CA THR A 243 -0.16 8.35 -23.06
C THR A 243 0.51 7.25 -23.89
N MET A 244 1.63 6.71 -23.42
CA MET A 244 2.40 5.68 -24.13
C MET A 244 2.97 4.60 -23.20
N LEU A 245 3.37 3.47 -23.80
CA LEU A 245 4.18 2.46 -23.13
C LEU A 245 5.61 2.97 -22.97
N PHE A 246 6.17 2.79 -21.78
CA PHE A 246 7.51 3.21 -21.36
C PHE A 246 7.83 4.70 -21.67
N PRO A 247 7.10 5.65 -21.06
CA PRO A 247 7.34 7.06 -21.30
C PRO A 247 8.69 7.50 -20.72
N ARG A 248 9.63 7.94 -21.58
CA ARG A 248 10.96 8.40 -21.16
C ARG A 248 10.98 9.88 -20.76
N MET A 249 10.30 10.72 -21.55
CA MET A 249 10.08 12.14 -21.25
C MET A 249 8.65 12.33 -20.74
N HIS A 250 8.47 12.15 -19.43
CA HIS A 250 7.19 12.37 -18.76
C HIS A 250 7.29 13.54 -17.80
N THR A 251 6.22 14.30 -17.69
CA THR A 251 6.05 15.22 -16.57
C THR A 251 4.58 15.36 -16.26
N HIS A 252 4.26 15.73 -15.01
CA HIS A 252 2.90 15.92 -14.53
C HIS A 252 2.69 17.35 -14.04
N PRO A 253 1.53 17.97 -14.28
CA PRO A 253 1.26 19.33 -13.80
C PRO A 253 1.39 19.53 -12.28
N SER A 254 1.30 18.46 -11.49
CA SER A 254 1.47 18.48 -10.03
C SER A 254 2.92 18.39 -9.58
N GLU A 255 3.88 18.18 -10.49
CA GLU A 255 5.29 18.05 -10.16
C GLU A 255 5.95 19.42 -9.93
N PRO A 256 6.84 19.54 -8.93
CA PRO A 256 7.70 20.70 -8.80
C PRO A 256 8.54 20.85 -10.07
N GLY A 257 8.53 22.03 -10.67
CA GLY A 257 9.35 22.30 -11.87
C GLY A 257 8.75 21.78 -13.18
N TYR A 258 7.46 21.44 -13.25
CA TYR A 258 6.76 21.04 -14.49
C TYR A 258 7.14 21.88 -15.73
N GLY A 259 7.16 23.20 -15.60
CA GLY A 259 7.55 24.10 -16.69
C GLY A 259 9.02 23.93 -17.12
N ASN A 260 9.92 23.75 -16.16
CA ASN A 260 11.34 23.55 -16.42
C ASN A 260 11.61 22.17 -17.05
N HIS A 261 10.85 21.15 -16.67
CA HIS A 261 10.94 19.82 -17.28
C HIS A 261 10.59 19.90 -18.77
N ILE A 262 9.48 20.58 -19.10
CA ILE A 262 9.06 20.79 -20.50
C ILE A 262 10.15 21.53 -21.28
N GLN A 263 10.65 22.65 -20.75
CA GLN A 263 11.73 23.40 -21.40
C GLN A 263 12.99 22.55 -21.58
N GLY A 264 13.35 21.73 -20.59
CA GLY A 264 14.47 20.79 -20.70
C GLY A 264 14.26 19.76 -21.81
N TYR A 265 13.04 19.23 -21.96
CA TYR A 265 12.70 18.33 -23.06
C TYR A 265 12.76 19.01 -24.43
N GLU A 266 12.37 20.28 -24.52
CA GLU A 266 12.51 21.08 -25.75
C GLU A 266 13.97 21.28 -26.14
N ILE A 267 14.82 21.63 -25.17
CA ILE A 267 16.22 21.95 -25.42
C ILE A 267 17.04 20.67 -25.70
N TRP A 268 16.87 19.62 -24.89
CA TRP A 268 17.68 18.40 -24.98
C TRP A 268 17.12 17.38 -25.96
N GLY A 269 15.79 17.30 -26.08
CA GLY A 269 15.10 16.35 -26.96
C GLY A 269 14.75 16.93 -28.34
N GLY A 270 15.04 18.20 -28.61
CA GLY A 270 14.71 18.84 -29.89
C GLY A 270 13.21 18.91 -30.17
N VAL A 271 12.38 18.92 -29.12
CA VAL A 271 10.93 18.95 -29.25
C VAL A 271 10.48 20.32 -29.76
N THR A 272 10.00 20.39 -31.01
CA THR A 272 9.46 21.62 -31.60
C THR A 272 7.94 21.74 -31.46
N ASP A 273 7.25 20.61 -31.31
CA ASP A 273 5.79 20.54 -31.19
C ASP A 273 5.38 19.81 -29.91
N ARG A 274 4.79 20.57 -28.97
CA ARG A 274 4.31 20.07 -27.67
C ARG A 274 3.05 19.22 -27.77
N SER A 275 2.33 19.27 -28.88
CA SER A 275 1.09 18.51 -29.08
C SER A 275 1.35 17.12 -29.65
N LYS A 276 2.53 16.92 -30.26
CA LYS A 276 2.92 15.66 -30.88
C LYS A 276 3.35 14.65 -29.82
N LYS A 277 2.72 13.48 -29.86
CA LYS A 277 3.10 12.35 -29.02
C LYS A 277 4.53 11.89 -29.38
N PRO A 278 5.44 11.75 -28.40
CA PRO A 278 6.77 11.22 -28.66
C PRO A 278 6.71 9.73 -29.04
N THR A 279 7.67 9.31 -29.86
CA THR A 279 7.89 7.89 -30.17
C THR A 279 8.96 7.28 -29.24
N LEU A 280 9.11 5.96 -29.28
CA LEU A 280 10.11 5.25 -28.47
C LEU A 280 11.56 5.56 -28.87
N PHE A 281 11.75 6.11 -30.07
CA PHE A 281 13.06 6.35 -30.69
C PHE A 281 13.43 7.84 -30.77
N ASP A 282 12.51 8.73 -30.36
CA ASP A 282 12.80 10.14 -30.10
C ASP A 282 13.43 10.29 -28.70
#